data_AF-A0A7V9P3E8-F1
#
_entry.id   AF-A0A7V9P3E8-F1
#
_cell.length_a   1.000
_cell.length_b   1.000
_cell.length_c   1.000
_cell.angle_alpha   90.00
_cell.angle_beta   90.00
_cell.angle_gamma   90.00
#
_symmetry.space_group_name_H-M   'P 1'
#
loop_
_entity.id
_entity.type
_entity.pdbx_description
1 polymer ?
#
loop_
_entity_poly.entity_id
_entity_poly.type
_entity_poly.pdbx_seq_one_letter_code
_entity_poly.pdbx_strand_id
1 'polypeptide(L)'
;MGRGAVAGVIAAAAWVAAEPILQRAFRTRYSDVRLLGATVTRGHLWAPAGVAIHLANGAAFGTAFESFGHRGWKQGLVVAQLENLALWPAMAVVDRFHPDRKSGAWPQLLRNPRVFAYEVTTHAVFGLVLGSLLRRR
;
A
#
# COMPACT_ATOMS: atom_id res chain seq x y z
N MET A 1 -0.80 -7.78 -20.63
CA MET A 1 -1.30 -7.36 -19.31
C MET A 1 -2.67 -6.74 -19.49
N GLY A 2 -3.65 -7.08 -18.65
CA GLY A 2 -4.99 -6.47 -18.70
C GLY A 2 -4.97 -4.99 -18.29
N ARG A 3 -6.04 -4.23 -18.60
CA ARG A 3 -6.12 -2.80 -18.27
C ARG A 3 -6.10 -2.58 -16.76
N GLY A 4 -6.71 -3.48 -16.00
CA GLY A 4 -6.68 -3.51 -14.54
C GLY A 4 -5.27 -3.64 -13.98
N ALA A 5 -4.47 -4.55 -14.52
CA ALA A 5 -3.07 -4.73 -14.08
C ALA A 5 -2.26 -3.44 -14.27
N VAL A 6 -2.34 -2.82 -15.44
CA VAL A 6 -1.62 -1.56 -15.73
C VAL A 6 -2.09 -0.43 -14.82
N ALA A 7 -3.41 -0.27 -14.65
CA ALA A 7 -3.97 0.74 -13.75
C ALA A 7 -3.53 0.53 -12.30
N GLY A 8 -3.46 -0.72 -11.85
CA GLY A 8 -2.98 -1.10 -10.52
C GLY A 8 -1.50 -0.81 -10.31
N VAL A 9 -0.65 -1.06 -11.31
CA VAL A 9 0.77 -0.65 -11.28
C VAL A 9 0.90 0.87 -11.15
N ILE A 10 0.15 1.64 -11.94
CA ILE A 10 0.18 3.11 -11.88
C ILE A 10 -0.29 3.62 -10.51
N ALA A 11 -1.35 3.02 -9.96
CA ALA A 11 -1.84 3.36 -8.63
C ALA A 11 -0.82 3.04 -7.52
N ALA A 12 -0.15 1.89 -7.59
CA ALA A 12 0.92 1.52 -6.66
C ALA A 12 2.13 2.44 -6.81
N ALA A 13 2.50 2.85 -8.02
CA ALA A 13 3.56 3.83 -8.24
C ALA A 13 3.22 5.20 -7.63
N ALA A 14 1.95 5.63 -7.72
CA ALA A 14 1.47 6.85 -7.08
C ALA A 14 1.56 6.76 -5.54
N TRP A 15 1.21 5.61 -4.95
CA TRP A 15 1.42 5.34 -3.52
C TRP A 15 2.89 5.49 -3.14
N VAL A 16 3.78 4.75 -3.82
CA VAL A 16 5.23 4.78 -3.56
C VAL A 16 5.78 6.21 -3.60
N ALA A 17 5.36 6.99 -4.60
CA ALA A 17 5.77 8.38 -4.73
C ALA A 17 5.21 9.29 -3.63
N ALA A 18 4.04 8.96 -3.06
CA ALA A 18 3.40 9.72 -2.00
C ALA A 18 4.00 9.47 -0.61
N GLU A 19 4.60 8.29 -0.36
CA GLU A 19 5.08 7.90 0.98
C GLU A 19 5.95 8.97 1.66
N PRO A 20 6.97 9.58 1.03
CA PRO A 20 7.83 10.54 1.73
C PRO A 20 7.09 11.81 2.17
N ILE A 21 6.05 12.22 1.45
CA ILE A 21 5.21 13.37 1.81
C ILE A 21 4.30 12.97 2.99
N LEU A 22 3.67 11.80 2.89
CA LEU A 22 2.75 11.31 3.91
C LEU A 22 3.46 10.96 5.22
N GLN A 23 4.66 10.39 5.18
CA GLN A 23 5.50 10.15 6.35
C GLN A 23 5.78 11.44 7.13
N ARG A 24 6.07 12.54 6.42
CA ARG A 24 6.28 13.86 7.03
C ARG A 24 4.97 14.41 7.61
N ALA A 25 3.87 14.33 6.85
CA ALA A 25 2.56 14.80 7.27
C ALA A 25 2.05 14.09 8.54
N PHE A 26 2.18 12.76 8.58
CA PHE A 26 1.74 11.93 9.71
C PHE A 26 2.83 11.73 10.78
N ARG A 27 4.03 12.30 10.60
CA ARG A 27 5.16 12.21 11.54
C ARG A 27 5.46 10.75 11.92
N THR A 28 5.57 9.89 10.92
CA THR A 28 5.88 8.46 11.09
C THR A 28 7.10 8.05 10.27
N ARG A 29 7.83 7.05 10.75
CA ARG A 29 8.95 6.42 10.02
C ARG A 29 8.52 5.16 9.25
N TYR A 30 7.27 4.75 9.39
CA TYR A 30 6.68 3.61 8.70
C TYR A 30 6.61 3.84 7.19
N SER A 31 6.85 2.81 6.39
CA SER A 31 6.71 2.80 4.92
C SER A 31 6.35 1.39 4.46
N ASP A 32 5.44 1.27 3.51
CA ASP A 32 5.01 0.00 2.94
C ASP A 32 6.08 -0.57 2.00
N VAL A 33 6.77 0.31 1.27
CA VAL A 33 7.95 -0.10 0.49
C VAL A 33 8.97 -0.76 1.40
N ARG A 34 9.24 -0.16 2.57
CA ARG A 34 10.18 -0.74 3.53
C ARG A 34 9.61 -1.98 4.23
N LEU A 35 8.30 -2.02 4.49
CA LEU A 35 7.61 -3.19 5.05
C LEU A 35 7.82 -4.43 4.17
N LEU A 36 7.61 -4.27 2.87
CA LEU A 36 7.74 -5.35 1.89
C LEU A 36 9.21 -5.66 1.60
N GLY A 37 10.04 -4.63 1.44
CA GLY A 37 11.44 -4.80 1.08
C GLY A 37 12.28 -5.43 2.19
N ALA A 38 12.16 -4.92 3.41
CA ALA A 38 13.00 -5.34 4.53
C ALA A 38 12.60 -6.70 5.12
N THR A 39 11.42 -7.23 4.75
CA THR A 39 11.00 -8.59 5.12
C THR A 39 11.65 -9.66 4.22
N VAL A 40 11.97 -9.33 2.97
CA VAL A 40 12.51 -10.29 2.00
C VAL A 40 14.02 -10.18 1.78
N THR A 41 14.61 -9.00 1.98
CA THR A 41 16.05 -8.79 1.78
C THR A 41 16.64 -7.79 2.78
N ARG A 42 17.97 -7.75 2.86
CA ARG A 42 18.74 -6.90 3.79
C ARG A 42 19.65 -5.94 3.01
N GLY A 43 20.10 -4.87 3.67
CA GLY A 43 21.04 -3.91 3.08
C GLY A 43 20.42 -3.09 1.95
N HIS A 44 21.20 -2.64 0.99
CA HIS A 44 20.75 -1.67 -0.03
C HIS A 44 19.64 -2.19 -0.98
N LEU A 45 19.39 -3.49 -1.03
CA LEU A 45 18.40 -4.09 -1.93
C LEU A 45 16.96 -4.03 -1.41
N TRP A 46 16.72 -3.64 -0.15
CA TRP A 46 15.35 -3.61 0.38
C TRP A 46 14.47 -2.62 -0.40
N ALA A 47 15.00 -1.48 -0.80
CA ALA A 47 14.24 -0.46 -1.51
C ALA A 47 13.74 -0.94 -2.89
N PRO A 48 14.62 -1.41 -3.81
CA PRO A 48 14.16 -1.92 -5.09
C PRO A 48 13.26 -3.16 -4.94
N ALA A 49 13.52 -4.05 -3.99
CA ALA A 49 12.65 -5.20 -3.72
C ALA A 49 11.26 -4.78 -3.25
N GLY A 50 11.19 -3.83 -2.32
CA GLY A 50 9.93 -3.28 -1.80
C GLY A 50 9.09 -2.64 -2.89
N VAL A 51 9.71 -1.81 -3.75
CA VAL A 51 9.01 -1.20 -4.90
C VAL A 51 8.50 -2.28 -5.86
N ALA A 52 9.34 -3.26 -6.22
CA ALA A 52 8.94 -4.32 -7.14
C ALA A 52 7.74 -5.12 -6.61
N ILE A 53 7.75 -5.50 -5.33
CA ILE A 53 6.63 -6.20 -4.69
C ILE A 53 5.39 -5.31 -4.67
N HIS A 54 5.54 -4.03 -4.33
CA HIS A 54 4.41 -3.10 -4.27
C HIS A 54 3.73 -2.92 -5.63
N LEU A 55 4.51 -2.80 -6.72
CA LEU A 55 3.99 -2.75 -8.08
C LEU A 55 3.33 -4.07 -8.50
N ALA A 56 3.89 -5.21 -8.12
CA ALA A 56 3.31 -6.53 -8.37
C ALA A 56 1.97 -6.70 -7.63
N ASN A 57 1.90 -6.29 -6.37
CA ASN A 57 0.65 -6.26 -5.59
C ASN A 57 -0.38 -5.35 -6.26
N GLY A 58 0.04 -4.16 -6.71
CA GLY A 58 -0.81 -3.25 -7.49
C GLY A 58 -1.38 -3.91 -8.74
N ALA A 59 -0.54 -4.60 -9.53
CA ALA A 59 -0.98 -5.34 -10.72
C ALA A 59 -2.01 -6.43 -10.38
N ALA A 60 -1.76 -7.20 -9.32
CA ALA A 60 -2.66 -8.25 -8.86
C ALA A 60 -4.01 -7.67 -8.39
N PHE A 61 -3.97 -6.64 -7.54
CA PHE A 61 -5.17 -5.95 -7.06
C PHE A 61 -5.98 -5.36 -8.21
N GLY A 62 -5.32 -4.65 -9.13
CA GLY A 62 -5.99 -4.04 -10.29
C GLY A 62 -6.62 -5.07 -11.23
N THR A 63 -5.97 -6.23 -11.40
CA THR A 63 -6.54 -7.36 -12.16
C THR A 63 -7.79 -7.91 -11.48
N ALA A 64 -7.76 -8.10 -10.16
CA ALA A 64 -8.91 -8.57 -9.38
C ALA A 64 -10.05 -7.55 -9.43
N PHE A 65 -9.74 -6.27 -9.23
CA PHE A 65 -10.70 -5.17 -9.29
C PHE A 65 -11.46 -5.14 -10.63
N GLU A 66 -10.75 -5.24 -11.76
CA GLU A 66 -11.37 -5.31 -13.08
C GLU A 66 -12.17 -6.61 -13.27
N SER A 67 -11.65 -7.75 -12.83
CA SER A 67 -12.29 -9.06 -12.96
C SER A 67 -13.61 -9.17 -12.19
N PHE A 68 -13.72 -8.50 -11.04
CA PHE A 68 -14.97 -8.38 -10.27
C PHE A 68 -15.93 -7.32 -10.83
N GLY A 69 -15.61 -6.71 -11.98
CA GLY A 69 -16.46 -5.71 -12.63
C GLY A 69 -16.46 -4.35 -11.95
N HIS A 70 -15.54 -4.10 -11.01
CA HIS A 70 -15.45 -2.80 -10.34
C HIS A 70 -14.87 -1.73 -11.28
N ARG A 71 -15.43 -0.52 -11.21
CA ARG A 71 -15.10 0.64 -12.05
C ARG A 71 -15.39 1.96 -11.36
N GLY A 72 -14.64 3.00 -11.74
CA GLY A 72 -14.83 4.35 -11.25
C GLY A 72 -14.23 4.58 -9.87
N TRP A 73 -13.88 5.85 -9.60
CA TRP A 73 -13.14 6.26 -8.40
C TRP A 73 -13.84 5.91 -7.09
N LYS A 74 -15.18 5.93 -7.03
CA LYS A 74 -15.95 5.58 -5.82
C LYS A 74 -15.73 4.12 -5.41
N GLN A 75 -15.83 3.19 -6.38
CA GLN A 75 -15.59 1.78 -6.11
C GLN A 75 -14.11 1.52 -5.82
N GLY A 76 -13.21 2.21 -6.52
CA GLY A 76 -11.77 2.15 -6.23
C GLY A 76 -11.45 2.53 -4.79
N LEU A 77 -11.96 3.66 -4.32
CA LEU A 77 -11.80 4.12 -2.95
C LEU A 77 -12.39 3.12 -1.95
N VAL A 78 -13.63 2.69 -2.13
CA VAL A 78 -14.29 1.76 -1.19
C VAL A 78 -13.55 0.43 -1.11
N VAL A 79 -13.19 -0.18 -2.24
CA VAL A 79 -12.55 -1.50 -2.26
C VAL A 79 -11.13 -1.45 -1.67
N ALA A 80 -10.35 -0.39 -1.95
CA ALA A 80 -9.04 -0.21 -1.32
C ALA A 80 -9.16 -0.01 0.21
N GLN A 81 -10.14 0.75 0.70
CA GLN A 81 -10.34 0.89 2.14
C GLN A 81 -10.82 -0.39 2.81
N LEU A 82 -11.68 -1.19 2.14
CA LEU A 82 -12.11 -2.48 2.66
C LEU A 82 -10.93 -3.45 2.80
N GLU A 83 -10.03 -3.47 1.82
CA GLU A 83 -8.81 -4.27 1.89
C GLU A 83 -7.88 -3.80 3.02
N ASN A 84 -7.64 -2.49 3.15
CA ASN A 84 -6.89 -1.94 4.31
C ASN A 84 -7.47 -2.40 5.65
N LEU A 85 -8.79 -2.24 5.84
CA LEU A 85 -9.45 -2.63 7.08
C LEU A 85 -9.38 -4.14 7.33
N ALA A 86 -9.55 -4.95 6.28
CA ALA A 86 -9.48 -6.41 6.38
C ALA A 86 -8.06 -6.89 6.74
N LEU A 87 -7.02 -6.24 6.20
CA LEU A 87 -5.63 -6.58 6.46
C LEU A 87 -5.03 -5.90 7.69
N TRP A 88 -5.67 -4.86 8.24
CA TRP A 88 -5.14 -4.11 9.39
C TRP A 88 -4.72 -4.99 10.59
N PRO A 89 -5.47 -6.05 10.98
CA PRO A 89 -5.03 -6.95 12.05
C PRO A 89 -3.67 -7.62 11.79
N ALA A 90 -3.24 -7.77 10.54
CA ALA A 90 -1.93 -8.32 10.18
C ALA A 90 -0.76 -7.45 10.71
N MET A 91 -1.01 -6.18 11.05
CA MET A 91 -0.02 -5.33 11.72
C MET A 91 0.42 -5.91 13.07
N ALA A 92 -0.38 -6.77 13.72
CA ALA A 92 0.03 -7.53 14.90
C ALA A 92 1.23 -8.47 14.62
N VAL A 93 1.23 -9.09 13.44
CA VAL A 93 2.30 -9.99 12.99
C VAL A 93 3.55 -9.17 12.67
N VAL A 94 3.38 -8.05 11.97
CA VAL A 94 4.46 -7.11 11.68
C VAL A 94 5.11 -6.59 12.97
N ASP A 95 4.29 -6.17 13.95
CA ASP A 95 4.74 -5.70 15.26
C ASP A 95 5.62 -6.73 15.99
N ARG A 96 5.36 -8.03 15.78
CA ARG A 96 6.09 -9.12 16.42
C ARG A 96 7.37 -9.50 15.69
N PHE A 97 7.36 -9.50 14.36
CA PHE A 97 8.41 -10.16 13.58
C PHE A 97 9.28 -9.21 12.75
N HIS A 98 8.79 -8.04 12.37
CA HIS A 98 9.48 -7.17 11.42
C HIS A 98 10.83 -6.65 11.97
N PRO A 99 11.92 -6.65 11.18
CA PRO A 99 13.23 -6.17 11.64
C PRO A 99 13.21 -4.76 12.22
N ASP A 100 12.50 -3.82 11.57
CA ASP A 100 12.40 -2.42 12.07
C ASP A 100 11.55 -2.28 13.33
N ARG A 101 10.70 -3.26 13.64
CA ARG A 101 9.99 -3.32 14.92
C ARG A 101 10.89 -3.86 16.01
N LYS A 102 11.65 -4.91 15.72
CA LYS A 102 12.63 -5.49 16.65
C LYS A 102 13.78 -4.54 16.99
N SER A 103 14.23 -3.74 16.04
CA SER A 103 15.32 -2.76 16.24
C SER A 103 14.87 -1.45 16.88
N GLY A 104 13.56 -1.22 17.01
CA GLY A 104 13.00 0.05 17.50
C GLY A 104 13.02 1.19 16.48
N ALA A 105 13.40 0.93 15.21
CA ALA A 105 13.38 1.94 14.15
C ALA A 105 11.95 2.42 13.82
N TRP A 106 10.96 1.56 14.01
CA TRP A 106 9.54 1.86 13.82
C TRP A 106 8.77 1.90 15.13
N PRO A 107 7.71 2.73 15.23
CA PRO A 107 6.78 2.66 16.35
C PRO A 107 5.99 1.35 16.31
N GLN A 108 5.24 1.04 17.36
CA GLN A 108 4.19 0.03 17.27
C GLN A 108 3.22 0.42 16.14
N LEU A 109 2.73 -0.55 15.36
CA LEU A 109 1.94 -0.29 14.16
C LEU A 109 0.44 -0.44 14.43
N LEU A 110 0.02 -1.61 14.91
CA LEU A 110 -1.40 -1.98 15.03
C LEU A 110 -2.22 -0.95 15.84
N ARG A 111 -1.61 -0.40 16.89
CA ARG A 111 -2.25 0.53 17.83
C ARG A 111 -1.89 2.00 17.58
N ASN A 112 -1.16 2.31 16.51
CA ASN A 112 -0.69 3.65 16.28
C ASN A 112 -1.62 4.40 15.33
N PRO A 113 -2.36 5.42 15.82
CA PRO A 113 -3.34 6.13 15.00
C PRO A 113 -2.69 6.91 13.85
N ARG A 114 -1.41 7.29 13.97
CA ARG A 114 -0.70 7.99 12.88
C ARG A 114 -0.38 7.05 11.73
N VAL A 115 0.01 5.81 12.04
CA VAL A 115 0.23 4.77 11.01
C VAL A 115 -1.09 4.39 10.37
N PHE A 116 -2.17 4.25 11.16
CA PHE A 116 -3.49 3.98 10.61
C PHE A 116 -3.99 5.09 9.68
N ALA A 117 -3.86 6.35 10.08
CA ALA A 117 -4.25 7.48 9.24
C ALA A 117 -3.38 7.62 7.98
N TYR A 118 -2.09 7.31 8.09
CA TYR A 118 -1.18 7.18 6.96
C TYR A 118 -1.69 6.11 5.98
N GLU A 119 -1.99 4.90 6.46
CA GLU A 119 -2.51 3.78 5.63
C GLU A 119 -3.87 4.09 4.98
N VAL A 120 -4.77 4.74 5.72
CA VAL A 120 -6.04 5.22 5.16
C VAL A 120 -5.80 6.19 4.00
N THR A 121 -4.78 7.05 4.10
CA THR A 121 -4.49 8.05 3.08
C THR A 121 -3.84 7.43 1.85
N THR A 122 -2.89 6.50 2.03
CA THR A 122 -2.23 5.80 0.93
C THR A 122 -3.21 4.91 0.15
N HIS A 123 -4.06 4.15 0.82
CA HIS A 123 -5.12 3.37 0.18
C HIS A 123 -6.14 4.26 -0.55
N ALA A 124 -6.45 5.44 -0.01
CA ALA A 124 -7.28 6.41 -0.71
C ALA A 124 -6.61 6.89 -2.01
N VAL A 125 -5.31 7.24 -1.98
CA VAL A 125 -4.54 7.59 -3.19
C VAL A 125 -4.61 6.48 -4.23
N PHE A 126 -4.31 5.24 -3.83
CA PHE A 126 -4.35 4.08 -4.71
C PHE A 126 -5.72 3.84 -5.32
N GLY A 127 -6.77 3.77 -4.49
CA GLY A 127 -8.13 3.52 -4.92
C GLY A 127 -8.66 4.60 -5.87
N LEU A 128 -8.35 5.87 -5.59
CA LEU A 128 -8.72 6.99 -6.44
C LEU A 128 -8.04 6.92 -7.81
N VAL A 129 -6.73 6.62 -7.87
CA VAL A 129 -5.98 6.51 -9.12
C VAL A 129 -6.48 5.30 -9.93
N LEU A 130 -6.52 4.12 -9.32
CA LEU A 130 -6.98 2.87 -9.96
C LEU A 130 -8.38 3.03 -10.55
N GLY A 131 -9.35 3.46 -9.73
CA GLY A 131 -10.74 3.59 -10.15
C GLY A 131 -10.94 4.68 -11.21
N SER A 132 -10.13 5.73 -11.20
CA SER A 132 -10.17 6.80 -12.20
C SER A 132 -9.64 6.36 -13.57
N LEU A 133 -8.65 5.47 -13.60
CA LEU A 133 -8.10 4.89 -14.84
C LEU A 133 -9.04 3.85 -15.46
N LEU A 134 -9.83 3.16 -14.63
CA LEU A 134 -10.86 2.20 -15.06
C LEU A 134 -12.27 2.80 -15.11
N ARG A 135 -12.37 4.08 -15.48
CA ARG A 135 -13.65 4.82 -15.52
C ARG A 135 -14.68 4.13 -16.41
N ARG A 136 -15.95 4.21 -15.99
CA ARG A 136 -17.10 3.80 -16.82
C ARG A 136 -17.14 4.70 -18.06
N ARG A 137 -17.32 4.10 -19.24
CA ARG A 137 -17.85 4.82 -20.41
C ARG A 137 -19.31 5.14 -20.16
#